data_AF-A0A9P2XF56-F1
#
_entry.id   AF-A0A9P2XF56-F1
#
_cell.length_a   1.000
_cell.length_b   1.000
_cell.length_c   1.000
_cell.angle_alpha   90.00
_cell.angle_beta   90.00
_cell.angle_gamma   90.00
#
_symmetry.space_group_name_H-M   'P 1'
#
loop_
_entity.id
_entity.type
_entity.pdbx_description
1 polymer ?
#
loop_
_entity_poly.entity_id
_entity_poly.type
_entity_poly.pdbx_seq_one_letter_code
_entity_poly.pdbx_strand_id
1 'polypeptide(L)'
;MTKKDNKKAHNSDTLAGDELQALQSAKADQHRDRISRFGLLKHRAKLQEQYLWSQVDFKSEGENETSNKALKAATKLKGCGQFLLFHNYYTIDQVKLAKAHYCSQHLL
;
A
#
# COMPACT_ATOMS: atom_id res chain seq x y z
N MET A 1 -23.96 -8.26 32.53
CA MET A 1 -23.41 -8.47 31.18
C MET A 1 -23.32 -7.13 30.48
N THR A 2 -22.22 -6.40 30.63
CA THR A 2 -22.01 -5.11 29.97
C THR A 2 -21.33 -5.34 28.62
N LYS A 3 -22.03 -5.00 27.53
CA LYS A 3 -21.49 -5.03 26.17
C LYS A 3 -20.40 -3.97 26.07
N LYS A 4 -19.16 -4.39 25.77
CA LYS A 4 -18.05 -3.49 25.46
C LYS A 4 -18.12 -3.17 23.97
N ASP A 5 -18.53 -1.96 23.64
CA ASP A 5 -18.57 -1.49 22.25
C ASP A 5 -17.15 -1.32 21.72
N ASN A 6 -16.76 -2.16 20.75
CA ASN A 6 -15.49 -2.04 20.03
C ASN A 6 -15.58 -0.90 19.01
N LYS A 7 -15.64 0.36 19.48
CA LYS A 7 -15.48 1.53 18.61
C LYS A 7 -14.05 1.52 18.06
N LYS A 8 -13.92 1.39 16.74
CA LYS A 8 -12.65 1.51 16.02
C LYS A 8 -12.12 2.94 16.25
N ALA A 9 -10.99 3.07 16.93
CA ALA A 9 -10.36 4.37 17.14
C ALA A 9 -9.97 4.95 15.78
N HIS A 10 -10.56 6.08 15.43
CA HIS A 10 -10.22 6.87 14.25
C HIS A 10 -9.41 8.08 14.73
N ASN A 11 -8.07 7.97 14.67
CA ASN A 11 -7.18 9.12 14.84
C ASN A 11 -6.63 9.52 13.47
N SER A 12 -6.92 10.74 13.04
CA SER A 12 -6.52 11.31 11.74
C SER A 12 -5.09 11.86 11.70
N ASP A 13 -4.37 11.89 12.83
CA ASP A 13 -3.22 12.81 12.98
C ASP A 13 -1.87 12.11 13.24
N THR A 14 -1.65 10.86 12.81
CA THR A 14 -0.35 10.18 13.01
C THR A 14 0.46 10.06 11.72
N LEU A 15 1.13 11.16 11.36
CA LEU A 15 2.06 11.28 10.23
C LEU A 15 3.50 10.90 10.63
N ALA A 16 3.71 9.59 10.78
CA ALA A 16 4.97 8.90 11.07
C ALA A 16 5.29 8.72 12.56
N GLY A 17 5.31 7.46 13.02
CA GLY A 17 6.10 7.05 14.19
C GLY A 17 5.31 6.37 15.32
N ASP A 18 4.04 6.70 15.54
CA ASP A 18 3.30 6.09 16.65
C ASP A 18 2.72 4.73 16.27
N GLU A 19 3.19 3.68 16.96
CA GLU A 19 2.55 2.38 16.96
C GLU A 19 1.15 2.51 17.54
N LEU A 20 0.14 2.50 16.67
CA LEU A 20 -1.25 2.26 17.03
C LEU A 20 -1.33 0.94 17.79
N GLN A 21 -1.40 1.00 19.13
CA GLN A 21 -1.91 -0.09 19.95
C GLN A 21 -3.42 -0.22 19.72
N ALA A 22 -3.80 -0.55 18.48
CA ALA A 22 -5.10 -1.15 18.23
C ALA A 22 -5.10 -2.47 18.99
N LEU A 23 -6.07 -2.65 19.89
CA LEU A 23 -6.43 -3.94 20.50
C LEU A 23 -6.17 -5.04 19.46
N GLN A 24 -5.17 -5.88 19.71
CA GLN A 24 -4.74 -6.89 18.74
C GLN A 24 -5.94 -7.76 18.42
N SER A 25 -6.49 -7.60 17.22
CA SER A 25 -7.55 -8.46 16.71
C SER A 25 -7.05 -9.91 16.68
N ALA A 26 -7.96 -10.89 16.60
CA ALA A 26 -7.54 -12.30 16.51
C ALA A 26 -6.53 -12.50 15.37
N LYS A 27 -5.61 -13.45 15.51
CA LYS A 27 -4.48 -13.66 14.59
C LYS A 27 -4.89 -13.78 13.12
N ALA A 28 -6.06 -14.38 12.85
CA ALA A 28 -6.66 -14.48 11.53
C ALA A 28 -7.16 -13.12 11.01
N ASP A 29 -7.78 -12.31 11.87
CA ASP A 29 -8.23 -10.96 11.55
C ASP A 29 -7.04 -10.04 11.26
N GLN A 30 -5.91 -10.22 11.95
CA GLN A 30 -4.67 -9.50 11.64
C GLN A 30 -4.16 -9.80 10.23
N HIS A 31 -4.30 -11.03 9.74
CA HIS A 31 -3.89 -11.37 8.37
C HIS A 31 -4.79 -10.70 7.33
N ARG A 32 -6.12 -10.74 7.54
CA ARG A 32 -7.10 -10.06 6.69
C ARG A 32 -6.90 -8.54 6.67
N ASP A 33 -6.65 -7.95 7.83
CA ASP A 33 -6.35 -6.52 7.96
C ASP A 33 -5.07 -6.15 7.22
N ARG A 34 -4.02 -6.98 7.30
CA ARG A 34 -2.78 -6.78 6.55
C ARG A 34 -3.02 -6.83 5.03
N ILE A 35 -3.79 -7.81 4.54
CA ILE A 35 -4.16 -7.89 3.11
C ILE A 35 -4.91 -6.61 2.70
N SER A 36 -5.90 -6.20 3.49
CA SER A 36 -6.69 -4.98 3.22
C SER A 36 -5.82 -3.73 3.16
N ARG A 37 -4.85 -3.59 4.09
CA ARG A 37 -3.88 -2.47 4.07
C ARG A 37 -3.05 -2.46 2.79
N PHE A 38 -2.51 -3.61 2.36
CA PHE A 38 -1.76 -3.68 1.11
C PHE A 38 -2.64 -3.40 -0.12
N GLY A 39 -3.90 -3.85 -0.10
CA GLY A 39 -4.88 -3.54 -1.14
C GLY A 39 -5.13 -2.04 -1.27
N LEU A 40 -5.32 -1.34 -0.14
CA LEU A 40 -5.48 0.12 -0.12
C LEU A 40 -4.24 0.85 -0.67
N LEU A 41 -3.04 0.40 -0.29
CA LEU A 41 -1.79 0.97 -0.79
C LEU A 41 -1.63 0.76 -2.29
N LYS A 42 -1.95 -0.42 -2.83
CA LYS A 42 -1.94 -0.68 -4.28
C LYS A 42 -2.97 0.17 -5.01
N HIS A 43 -4.16 0.35 -4.43
CA HIS A 43 -5.18 1.22 -5.01
C HIS A 43 -4.67 2.67 -5.11
N ARG A 44 -4.05 3.20 -4.05
CA ARG A 44 -3.42 4.53 -4.06
C ARG A 44 -2.32 4.64 -5.12
N ALA A 45 -1.43 3.64 -5.21
CA ALA A 45 -0.38 3.62 -6.22
C ALA A 45 -0.95 3.63 -7.65
N LYS A 46 -2.06 2.93 -7.89
CA LYS A 46 -2.76 2.92 -9.18
C LYS A 46 -3.37 4.30 -9.52
N LEU A 47 -3.93 5.00 -8.55
CA LEU A 47 -4.43 6.37 -8.76
C LEU A 47 -3.29 7.33 -9.13
N GLN A 48 -2.15 7.23 -8.45
CA GLN A 48 -0.96 8.02 -8.79
C GLN A 48 -0.41 7.67 -10.18
N GLU A 49 -0.40 6.39 -10.53
CA GLU A 49 -0.03 5.93 -11.87
C GLU A 49 -0.92 6.58 -12.94
N GLN A 50 -2.24 6.56 -12.77
CA GLN A 50 -3.20 7.17 -13.69
C GLN A 50 -2.99 8.67 -13.85
N TYR A 51 -2.74 9.38 -12.74
CA TYR A 51 -2.43 10.80 -12.77
C TYR A 51 -1.14 11.09 -13.55
N LEU A 52 -0.08 10.31 -13.33
CA LEU A 52 1.17 10.48 -14.08
C LEU A 52 0.99 10.22 -15.58
N TRP A 53 0.19 9.22 -15.97
CA TRP A 53 -0.12 8.97 -17.38
C TRP A 53 -0.79 10.18 -18.05
N SER A 54 -1.63 10.94 -17.32
CA SER A 54 -2.24 12.17 -17.85
C SER A 54 -1.26 13.33 -18.05
N GLN A 55 -0.09 13.29 -17.41
CA GLN A 55 0.96 14.29 -17.55
C GLN A 55 1.98 13.96 -18.64
N VAL A 56 1.95 12.74 -19.19
CA VAL A 56 2.85 12.35 -20.27
C VAL A 56 2.37 12.99 -21.56
N ASP A 57 3.20 13.88 -22.11
CA ASP A 57 3.02 14.41 -23.45
C ASP A 57 3.71 13.49 -24.46
N PHE A 58 2.91 12.86 -25.30
CA PHE A 58 3.38 11.99 -26.40
C PHE A 58 3.52 12.73 -27.74
N LYS A 59 3.12 14.01 -27.81
CA LYS A 59 3.07 14.79 -29.05
C LYS A 59 4.22 15.77 -29.20
N SER A 60 5.00 16.03 -28.16
CA SER A 60 6.15 16.92 -28.26
C SER A 60 7.27 16.28 -29.07
N GLU A 61 7.70 16.96 -30.14
CA GLU A 61 8.87 16.53 -30.94
C GLU A 61 10.22 16.80 -30.25
N GLY A 62 10.22 17.38 -29.04
CA GLY A 62 11.42 17.70 -28.25
C GLY A 62 11.52 16.93 -26.92
N GLU A 63 12.69 16.98 -26.28
CA GLU A 63 12.93 16.38 -24.96
C GLU A 63 12.18 17.13 -23.85
N ASN A 64 11.00 16.63 -23.48
CA ASN A 64 10.28 17.09 -22.30
C ASN A 64 10.71 16.29 -21.06
N GLU A 65 11.66 16.84 -20.30
CA GLU A 65 12.22 16.20 -19.08
C GLU A 65 11.12 15.82 -18.07
N THR A 66 10.09 16.66 -17.92
CA THR A 66 8.93 16.41 -17.05
C THR A 66 8.09 15.23 -17.52
N SER A 67 7.76 15.18 -18.81
CA SER A 67 7.04 14.06 -19.45
C SER A 67 7.81 12.74 -19.27
N ASN A 68 9.13 12.77 -19.50
CA ASN A 68 10.00 11.61 -19.32
C ASN A 68 10.07 11.12 -17.86
N LYS A 69 10.15 12.05 -16.88
CA LYS A 69 10.09 11.73 -15.46
C LYS A 69 8.74 11.11 -15.09
N ALA A 70 7.64 11.67 -15.59
CA ALA A 70 6.29 11.16 -15.35
C ALA A 70 6.11 9.74 -15.92
N LEU A 71 6.56 9.50 -17.15
CA LEU A 71 6.51 8.19 -17.81
C LEU A 71 7.31 7.13 -17.03
N LYS A 72 8.53 7.47 -16.60
CA LYS A 72 9.38 6.59 -15.79
C LYS A 72 8.73 6.25 -14.44
N ALA A 73 8.14 7.24 -13.78
CA ALA A 73 7.44 7.05 -12.52
C ALA A 73 6.18 6.18 -12.68
N ALA A 74 5.36 6.45 -13.71
CA ALA A 74 4.16 5.66 -14.03
C ALA A 74 4.52 4.19 -14.29
N THR A 75 5.57 3.94 -15.08
CA THR A 75 6.03 2.58 -15.39
C THR A 75 6.49 1.83 -14.14
N LYS A 76 7.18 2.50 -13.20
CA LYS A 76 7.57 1.90 -11.92
C LYS A 76 6.35 1.57 -11.04
N LEU A 77 5.35 2.46 -11.00
CA LEU A 77 4.15 2.25 -10.19
C LEU A 77 3.24 1.13 -10.75
N LYS A 78 3.23 0.95 -12.07
CA LYS A 78 2.47 -0.12 -12.73
C LYS A 78 2.83 -1.51 -12.17
N GLY A 79 4.13 -1.81 -12.08
CA GLY A 79 4.66 -3.11 -11.64
C GLY A 79 4.75 -3.31 -10.12
N CYS A 80 4.58 -2.26 -9.32
CA CYS A 80 4.75 -2.38 -7.88
C CYS A 80 3.53 -3.00 -7.18
N GLY A 81 3.73 -3.69 -6.07
CA GLY A 81 2.65 -4.27 -5.26
C GLY A 81 1.83 -5.36 -5.96
N GLN A 82 2.36 -5.96 -7.03
CA GLN A 82 1.62 -6.93 -7.85
C GLN A 82 1.54 -8.33 -7.19
N PHE A 83 2.52 -8.70 -6.37
CA PHE A 83 2.50 -9.96 -5.65
C PHE A 83 2.89 -9.78 -4.19
N LEU A 84 2.21 -10.54 -3.33
CA LEU A 84 2.51 -10.70 -1.92
C LEU A 84 2.59 -12.20 -1.66
N LEU A 85 3.71 -12.67 -1.12
CA LEU A 85 3.90 -14.06 -0.74
C LEU A 85 3.79 -14.17 0.78
N PHE A 86 2.83 -14.95 1.25
CA PHE A 86 2.68 -15.28 2.65
C PHE A 86 3.02 -16.75 2.89
N HIS A 87 3.75 -17.04 3.95
CA HIS A 87 4.00 -18.39 4.43
C HIS A 87 3.15 -18.66 5.67
N ASN A 88 2.51 -19.83 5.70
CA ASN A 88 1.83 -20.34 6.88
C ASN A 88 2.77 -21.27 7.65
N TYR A 89 3.14 -20.87 8.87
CA TYR A 89 3.99 -21.63 9.77
C TYR A 89 3.10 -22.40 10.75
N TYR A 90 2.80 -23.65 10.41
CA TYR A 90 1.87 -24.51 11.17
C TYR A 90 2.36 -24.83 12.58
N THR A 91 3.67 -24.86 12.82
CA THR A 91 4.26 -25.14 14.15
C THR A 91 4.05 -24.03 15.16
N ILE A 92 3.83 -22.79 14.70
CA ILE A 92 3.63 -21.60 15.54
C ILE A 92 2.27 -20.92 15.29
N ASP A 93 1.44 -21.54 14.43
CA ASP A 93 0.14 -21.07 13.98
C ASP A 93 0.18 -19.58 13.55
N GLN A 94 1.11 -19.22 12.66
CA GLN A 94 1.28 -17.84 12.18
C GLN A 94 1.39 -17.74 10.67
N VAL A 95 0.77 -16.70 10.10
CA VAL A 95 0.96 -16.32 8.69
C VAL A 95 1.86 -15.10 8.59
N LYS A 96 3.08 -15.26 8.03
CA LYS A 96 4.05 -14.17 7.87
C LYS A 96 4.25 -13.81 6.41
N LEU A 97 4.52 -12.54 6.14
CA LEU A 97 4.87 -12.09 4.79
C LEU A 97 6.31 -12.51 4.51
N ALA A 98 6.52 -13.31 3.49
CA ALA A 98 7.82 -13.83 3.10
C ALA A 98 8.47 -12.98 1.99
N LYS A 99 7.69 -12.52 1.01
CA LYS A 99 8.16 -11.66 -0.07
C LYS A 99 7.08 -10.67 -0.49
N ALA A 100 7.50 -9.46 -0.86
CA ALA A 100 6.65 -8.44 -1.45
C ALA A 100 7.48 -7.53 -2.35
N HIS A 101 6.87 -7.05 -3.43
CA HIS A 101 7.46 -6.01 -4.26
C HIS A 101 6.86 -4.65 -3.89
N TYR A 102 7.62 -3.80 -3.19
CA TYR A 102 7.14 -2.49 -2.76
C TYR A 102 7.22 -1.44 -3.87
N CYS A 103 6.41 -0.39 -3.75
CA CYS A 103 6.48 0.79 -4.60
C CYS A 103 7.57 1.71 -4.03
N SER A 104 8.80 1.65 -4.56
CA SER A 104 9.95 2.47 -4.11
C SER A 104 9.84 3.95 -4.54
N GLN A 105 8.64 4.52 -4.48
CA GLN A 105 8.34 5.91 -4.83
C GLN A 105 7.62 6.53 -3.63
N HIS A 106 8.23 7.57 -3.04
CA HIS A 106 7.54 8.36 -2.02
C HIS A 106 6.39 9.15 -2.68
N LEU A 107 5.31 9.40 -1.94
CA LEU A 107 4.15 10.16 -2.41
C LEU A 107 4.60 11.45 -3.12
N LEU A 108 4.14 11.62 -4.36
CA LEU A 108 4.23 12.87 -5.12
C LEU A 108 3.41 13.96 -4.45
#